data_AF-A0A7C4YFI7-F1
#
_entry.id   AF-A0A7C4YFI7-F1
#
_cell.length_a   1.000
_cell.length_b   1.000
_cell.length_c   1.000
_cell.angle_alpha   90.00
_cell.angle_beta   90.00
_cell.angle_gamma   90.00
#
_symmetry.space_group_name_H-M   'P 1'
#
loop_
_entity.id
_entity.type
_entity.pdbx_description
1 polymer ?
#
loop_
_entity_poly.entity_id
_entity_poly.type
_entity_poly.pdbx_seq_one_letter_code
_entity_poly.pdbx_strand_id
1 'polypeptide(L)' 'MSAMIEAPRDFLESLAEFRFPPQTDLLLQDLMNRNTEGRLSATERAELEALVELSESMSLYRAKALQLLGRRL' A
#
# COMPACT_ATOMS: atom_id res chain seq x y z
N MET A 1 -17.24 -21.17 15.99
CA MET A 1 -17.60 -21.36 14.57
C MET A 1 -17.07 -20.16 13.80
N SER A 2 -16.02 -20.35 12.99
CA SER A 2 -15.57 -19.31 12.06
C SER A 2 -16.43 -19.43 10.82
N ALA A 3 -17.31 -18.45 10.59
CA ALA A 3 -18.02 -18.38 9.32
C ALA A 3 -16.99 -18.00 8.26
N MET A 4 -16.57 -18.96 7.44
CA MET A 4 -15.83 -18.66 6.21
C MET A 4 -16.78 -17.90 5.31
N ILE A 5 -16.66 -16.57 5.30
CA ILE A 5 -17.27 -15.73 4.28
C ILE A 5 -16.44 -15.99 3.03
N GLU A 6 -17.03 -16.65 2.03
CA GLU A 6 -16.48 -16.69 0.68
C GLU A 6 -16.42 -15.25 0.19
N ALA A 7 -15.23 -14.65 0.23
CA ALA A 7 -15.01 -13.33 -0.33
C ALA A 7 -15.27 -13.44 -1.84
N PRO A 8 -16.19 -12.64 -2.42
CA PRO A 8 -16.40 -12.63 -3.86
C PRO A 8 -15.06 -12.46 -4.58
N ARG A 9 -14.80 -13.26 -5.60
CA ARG A 9 -13.53 -13.23 -6.32
C ARG A 9 -13.15 -11.82 -6.77
N ASP A 10 -14.12 -11.05 -7.28
CA ASP A 10 -13.94 -9.67 -7.73
C ASP A 10 -13.43 -8.75 -6.61
N PHE A 11 -13.81 -9.01 -5.37
CA PHE A 11 -13.30 -8.26 -4.21
C PHE A 11 -11.85 -8.63 -3.89
N LEU A 12 -11.47 -9.90 -4.00
CA LEU A 12 -10.07 -10.30 -3.85
C LEU A 12 -9.21 -9.74 -5.00
N GLU A 13 -9.75 -9.68 -6.22
CA GLU A 13 -9.07 -9.08 -7.36
C GLU A 13 -8.87 -7.56 -7.15
N SER A 14 -9.88 -6.83 -6.65
CA SER A 14 -9.71 -5.41 -6.32
C SER A 14 -8.73 -5.16 -5.16
N LEU A 15 -8.73 -6.03 -4.14
CA LEU A 15 -7.74 -5.96 -3.07
C LEU A 15 -6.32 -6.29 -3.54
N ALA A 16 -6.14 -7.20 -4.50
CA ALA A 16 -4.83 -7.51 -5.08
C ALA A 16 -4.24 -6.30 -5.84
N GLU A 17 -5.11 -5.45 -6.38
CA GLU A 17 -4.78 -4.21 -7.09
C GLU A 17 -4.76 -2.96 -6.19
N PHE A 18 -5.06 -3.11 -4.90
CA PHE A 18 -5.22 -1.99 -3.96
C PHE A 18 -3.91 -1.24 -3.67
N ARG A 19 -3.64 -0.23 -4.47
CA ARG A 19 -2.46 0.65 -4.40
C ARG A 19 -2.90 2.09 -4.14
N PHE A 20 -1.92 2.96 -3.87
CA PHE A 20 -2.17 4.39 -3.87
C PHE A 20 -2.72 4.86 -5.23
N PRO A 21 -3.62 5.86 -5.23
CA PRO A 21 -3.95 6.60 -6.43
C PRO A 21 -2.67 7.19 -7.06
N PRO A 22 -2.61 7.34 -8.39
CA PRO A 22 -1.38 7.78 -9.08
C PRO A 22 -0.78 9.07 -8.53
N GLN A 23 -1.61 10.04 -8.15
CA GLN A 23 -1.15 11.31 -7.58
C GLN A 23 -0.47 11.13 -6.21
N THR A 24 -1.01 10.27 -5.37
CA THR A 24 -0.43 9.97 -4.05
C THR A 24 0.87 9.18 -4.19
N ASP A 25 0.94 8.25 -5.15
CA ASP A 25 2.17 7.52 -5.44
C ASP A 25 3.29 8.46 -5.94
N LEU A 26 2.97 9.41 -6.82
CA LEU A 26 3.92 10.43 -7.26
C LEU A 26 4.42 11.31 -6.11
N LEU A 27 3.52 11.71 -5.21
CA LEU A 27 3.88 12.48 -4.01
C LEU A 27 4.82 11.68 -3.09
N LEU A 28 4.51 10.41 -2.85
CA LEU A 28 5.38 9.52 -2.06
C LEU A 28 6.77 9.40 -2.70
N GLN A 29 6.84 9.21 -4.02
CA GLN A 29 8.12 9.13 -4.75
C GLN A 29 8.93 10.43 -4.63
N ASP A 30 8.30 11.59 -4.78
CA ASP A 30 8.98 12.88 -4.60
C ASP A 30 9.54 13.04 -3.17
N LEU A 31 8.72 12.73 -2.16
CA LEU A 31 9.15 12.78 -0.76
C LEU A 31 10.31 11.81 -0.48
N MET A 32 10.28 10.58 -1.01
CA MET A 32 11.38 9.62 -0.88
C MET A 32 12.68 10.11 -1.53
N ASN A 33 12.58 10.69 -2.73
CA ASN A 33 13.74 11.26 -3.43
C ASN A 33 14.35 12.41 -2.62
N ARG A 34 13.53 13.35 -2.18
CA ARG A 34 13.97 14.49 -1.36
C ARG A 34 14.50 14.06 0.00
N ASN A 35 13.96 13.00 0.60
CA ASN A 35 14.47 12.43 1.84
C ASN A 35 15.87 11.84 1.68
N THR A 36 16.11 11.14 0.57
CA THR A 36 17.44 10.59 0.22
C THR A 36 18.47 11.70 0.10
N GLU A 37 18.06 12.88 -0.37
CA GLU A 37 18.92 14.06 -0.48
C GLU A 37 18.99 14.89 0.82
N GLY A 38 18.31 14.48 1.89
CA GLY A 38 18.25 15.21 3.16
C GLY A 38 17.50 16.55 3.10
N ARG A 39 16.64 16.74 2.10
CA ARG A 39 15.91 17.99 1.81
C ARG A 39 14.50 18.07 2.39
N LEU A 40 14.11 17.14 3.25
CA LEU A 40 12.81 17.19 3.93
C LEU A 40 12.86 18.04 5.19
N SER A 41 11.84 18.87 5.36
CA SER A 41 11.50 19.46 6.65
C SER A 41 11.03 18.39 7.65
N ALA A 42 10.95 18.76 8.92
CA ALA A 42 10.45 17.85 9.96
C ALA A 42 9.00 17.41 9.69
N THR A 43 8.15 18.31 9.20
CA THR A 43 6.76 17.99 8.86
C THR A 43 6.69 17.02 7.68
N GLU A 44 7.43 17.29 6.61
CA GLU A 44 7.45 16.41 5.43
C GLU A 44 8.02 15.03 5.75
N ARG A 45 8.96 14.93 6.70
CA ARG A 45 9.47 13.64 7.16
C ARG A 45 8.38 12.84 7.88
N ALA A 46 7.61 13.47 8.76
CA ALA A 46 6.50 12.81 9.44
C ALA A 46 5.40 12.38 8.45
N GLU A 47 5.11 13.20 7.45
CA GLU A 47 4.18 12.85 6.36
C GLU A 47 4.69 11.67 5.53
N LEU A 48 5.98 11.66 5.18
CA LEU A 48 6.61 10.54 4.47
C LEU A 48 6.51 9.25 5.30
N GLU A 49 6.83 9.30 6.59
CA GLU A 49 6.73 8.15 7.49
C GLU A 49 5.30 7.57 7.52
N ALA A 50 4.28 8.43 7.64
CA ALA A 50 2.88 8.00 7.63
C ALA A 50 2.46 7.39 6.26
N LEU A 51 2.91 7.96 5.14
CA LEU A 51 2.64 7.44 3.81
C LEU A 51 3.31 6.08 3.57
N VAL A 52 4.53 5.90 4.06
CA VAL A 52 5.25 4.61 3.99
C VAL A 52 4.53 3.54 4.81
N GLU A 53 4.14 3.83 6.06
CA GLU A 53 3.39 2.90 6.91
C GLU A 53 2.07 2.45 6.25
N LEU A 54 1.37 3.39 5.62
CA LEU A 54 0.15 3.08 4.87
C LEU A 54 0.45 2.22 3.63
N SER A 55 1.54 2.49 2.90
CA SER A 55 2.00 1.69 1.76
C SER A 55 2.28 0.24 2.15
N GLU A 56 2.95 0.03 3.28
CA GLU A 56 3.25 -1.29 3.83
C GLU A 56 1.97 -2.03 4.19
N SER A 57 1.04 -1.35 4.86
CA SER A 57 -0.26 -1.91 5.22
C SER A 57 -1.05 -2.36 3.97
N MET A 58 -1.10 -1.54 2.93
CA MET A 58 -1.72 -1.90 1.64
C MET A 58 -1.01 -3.10 0.99
N SER A 59 0.32 -3.14 1.05
CA SER A 59 1.12 -4.22 0.49
C SER A 59 0.82 -5.56 1.18
N LEU A 60 0.61 -5.55 2.50
CA LEU A 60 0.18 -6.75 3.26
C LEU A 60 -1.21 -7.22 2.83
N TYR A 61 -2.17 -6.32 2.60
CA TYR A 61 -3.50 -6.70 2.12
C TYR A 61 -3.46 -7.27 0.71
N ARG A 62 -2.69 -6.65 -0.20
CA ARG A 62 -2.45 -7.17 -1.55
C ARG A 62 -1.81 -8.55 -1.52
N ALA A 63 -0.81 -8.75 -0.66
CA ALA A 63 -0.15 -10.05 -0.48
C ALA A 63 -1.17 -11.15 -0.09
N LYS A 64 -2.01 -10.87 0.90
CA LYS A 64 -3.05 -11.79 1.37
C LYS A 64 -4.08 -12.09 0.28
N ALA A 65 -4.52 -11.06 -0.45
CA ALA A 65 -5.46 -11.23 -1.55
C ALA A 65 -4.89 -12.11 -2.66
N LEU A 66 -3.63 -11.87 -3.06
CA LEU A 66 -2.94 -12.70 -4.06
C LEU A 66 -2.76 -14.14 -3.58
N GLN A 67 -2.41 -14.35 -2.32
CA GLN A 67 -2.31 -15.69 -1.73
C GLN A 67 -3.65 -16.45 -1.79
N LEU A 68 -4.76 -15.78 -1.44
CA LEU A 68 -6.10 -16.37 -1.51
C LEU A 68 -6.54 -16.65 -2.96
N LEU A 69 -6.08 -15.84 -3.92
CA LEU A 69 -6.29 -16.07 -5.35
C LEU A 69 -5.34 -17.13 -5.97
N GLY A 70 -4.40 -17.69 -5.19
CA GLY A 70 -3.38 -18.63 -5.69
C GLY A 70 -2.32 -17.99 -6.60
N ARG A 71 -2.11 -16.68 -6.51
CA ARG A 71 -1.13 -15.90 -7.28
C ARG A 71 0.07 -15.52 -6.41
N ARG A 72 1.20 -15.20 -7.05
CA ARG A 72 2.40 -14.63 -6.38
C ARG A 72 2.40 -13.11 -6.56
N LEU A 73 2.98 -12.41 -5.57
CA LEU A 73 3.28 -10.98 -5.61
C LEU A 73 4.30 -10.63 -6.69
#